data_AF-Q9FWB6-F1
#
_entry.id   AF-Q9FWB6-F1
#
_cell.length_a   1.000
_cell.length_b   1.000
_cell.length_c   1.000
_cell.angle_alpha   90.00
_cell.angle_beta   90.00
_cell.angle_gamma   90.00
#
_symmetry.space_group_name_H-M   'P 1'
#
loop_
_entity.id
_entity.type
_entity.pdbx_description
1 polymer ?
#
loop_
_entity_poly.entity_id
_entity_poly.type
_entity_poly.pdbx_seq_one_letter_code
_entity_poly.pdbx_strand_id
1 'polypeptide(L)'
;MAERLLWASTMSGGEKTRGMGAMGTLVGQLGELLSRAVMPPPPRVCGAPGGPPVTAPRVRLSDGRHLAYEESGVPKEAARYKIVFSHGFTGSRLDSLRASPEVAEELGVYMVAFDRAGYGESDPNPNRTVKSAALDMAELADALGLGDKFYVVGVSLGSHAVWGALRYIPERIAGAAMMAPVVNYWWPGFPAEDAAAAYGRQSYGDQWALRVSHHAPAILHWWMDQSWLPTSTVVDNTTFLPNKRDADIRRTLTADGTLQKKKEMATQQGINESYYRDMTVMFGKWEFDPMALPEPPCPVHIWQGDEDGLVPVALQRHVAGKLGWVSYHELPGTGHFLSAVPGLGDTVLRTLFG
;
A
#
# COMPACT_ATOMS: atom_id res chain seq x y z
N MET A 1 -38.01 -22.38 -59.83
CA MET A 1 -36.88 -21.55 -60.30
C MET A 1 -35.66 -22.04 -59.51
N ALA A 2 -34.87 -23.00 -59.98
CA ALA A 2 -34.06 -23.01 -61.22
C ALA A 2 -32.99 -21.89 -61.18
N GLU A 3 -31.70 -22.10 -61.47
CA GLU A 3 -30.81 -23.27 -61.63
C GLU A 3 -29.47 -22.69 -62.14
N ARG A 4 -28.31 -23.29 -61.79
CA ARG A 4 -26.99 -23.12 -62.49
C ARG A 4 -26.39 -21.69 -62.39
N LEU A 5 -25.08 -21.42 -62.54
CA LEU A 5 -23.92 -21.95 -63.28
C LEU A 5 -22.65 -21.76 -62.39
N LEU A 6 -21.46 -22.38 -62.51
CA LEU A 6 -20.79 -23.44 -63.32
C LEU A 6 -19.67 -24.02 -62.39
N TRP A 7 -19.24 -25.30 -62.48
CA TRP A 7 -18.07 -25.83 -63.26
C TRP A 7 -16.81 -24.96 -63.28
N ALA A 8 -15.57 -25.48 -63.31
CA ALA A 8 -14.88 -26.76 -63.02
C ALA A 8 -13.36 -26.42 -63.24
N SER A 9 -12.32 -27.09 -62.78
CA SER A 9 -12.06 -28.50 -62.45
C SER A 9 -10.70 -28.61 -61.74
N THR A 10 -10.49 -29.76 -61.09
CA THR A 10 -9.23 -30.31 -60.54
C THR A 10 -7.97 -30.16 -61.41
N MET A 11 -6.77 -30.07 -60.78
CA MET A 11 -5.70 -31.10 -60.90
C MET A 11 -4.49 -30.85 -59.96
N SER A 12 -4.12 -31.91 -59.23
CA SER A 12 -2.78 -32.29 -58.69
C SER A 12 -1.83 -31.29 -58.00
N GLY A 13 -1.40 -31.66 -56.77
CA GLY A 13 0.03 -31.69 -56.41
C GLY A 13 0.50 -30.93 -55.16
N GLY A 14 1.23 -31.62 -54.28
CA GLY A 14 2.32 -31.02 -53.48
C GLY A 14 2.05 -30.61 -52.03
N GLU A 15 2.49 -31.46 -51.11
CA GLU A 15 2.82 -31.24 -49.69
C GLU A 15 2.99 -29.78 -49.18
N LYS A 16 2.00 -29.22 -48.45
CA LYS A 16 2.19 -28.05 -47.56
C LYS A 16 1.29 -28.03 -46.31
N THR A 17 1.42 -29.01 -45.41
CA THR A 17 0.71 -29.00 -44.10
C THR A 17 1.58 -29.24 -42.85
N ARG A 18 2.91 -29.41 -43.00
CA ARG A 18 3.83 -29.51 -41.83
C ARG A 18 4.26 -28.17 -41.23
N GLY A 19 4.09 -27.03 -41.92
CA GLY A 19 4.58 -25.72 -41.47
C GLY A 19 3.78 -25.08 -40.32
N MET A 20 2.46 -25.25 -40.30
CA MET A 20 1.60 -24.58 -39.29
C MET A 20 1.78 -25.15 -37.87
N GLY A 21 2.06 -26.45 -37.74
CA GLY A 21 2.33 -27.07 -36.44
C GLY A 21 3.57 -26.50 -35.75
N ALA A 22 4.68 -26.39 -36.50
CA ALA A 22 5.94 -25.86 -35.98
C ALA A 22 5.83 -24.39 -35.55
N MET A 23 5.14 -23.56 -36.35
CA MET A 23 4.87 -22.16 -36.03
C MET A 23 4.02 -22.03 -34.75
N GLY A 24 2.98 -22.86 -34.62
CA GLY A 24 2.12 -22.91 -33.42
C GLY A 24 2.90 -23.30 -32.16
N THR A 25 3.79 -24.30 -32.23
CA THR A 25 4.66 -24.65 -31.10
C THR A 25 5.65 -23.54 -30.74
N LEU A 26 6.22 -22.83 -31.72
CA LEU A 26 7.16 -21.74 -31.45
C LEU A 26 6.45 -20.56 -30.76
N VAL A 27 5.27 -20.17 -31.23
CA VAL A 27 4.45 -19.11 -30.61
C VAL A 27 3.99 -19.52 -29.21
N GLY A 28 3.61 -20.79 -29.01
CA GLY A 28 3.27 -21.32 -27.68
C GLY A 28 4.46 -21.27 -26.70
N GLN A 29 5.64 -21.71 -27.14
CA GLN A 29 6.87 -21.65 -26.33
C GLN A 29 7.30 -20.21 -26.01
N LEU A 30 7.21 -19.29 -26.97
CA LEU A 30 7.47 -17.86 -26.74
C LEU A 30 6.45 -17.26 -25.77
N GLY A 31 5.18 -17.59 -25.90
CA GLY A 31 4.12 -17.17 -24.97
C GLY A 31 4.34 -17.69 -23.56
N GLU A 32 4.75 -18.95 -23.41
CA GLU A 32 5.07 -19.54 -22.11
C GLU A 32 6.34 -18.93 -21.48
N LEU A 33 7.39 -18.69 -22.28
CA LEU A 33 8.61 -18.02 -21.83
C LEU A 33 8.31 -16.58 -21.36
N LEU A 34 7.54 -15.82 -22.13
CA LEU A 34 7.10 -14.46 -21.76
C LEU A 34 6.21 -14.50 -20.51
N SER A 35 5.28 -15.44 -20.40
CA SER A 35 4.45 -15.62 -19.20
C SER A 35 5.29 -15.93 -17.97
N ARG A 36 6.27 -16.84 -18.07
CA ARG A 36 7.20 -17.16 -16.98
C ARG A 36 8.12 -16.00 -16.59
N ALA A 37 8.51 -15.16 -17.55
CA ALA A 37 9.31 -13.95 -17.27
C ALA A 37 8.47 -12.82 -16.63
N VAL A 38 7.17 -12.78 -16.90
CA VAL A 38 6.23 -11.80 -16.33
C VAL A 38 5.75 -12.18 -14.93
N MET A 39 5.49 -13.47 -14.69
CA MET A 39 4.97 -13.96 -13.42
C MET A 39 6.03 -13.86 -12.31
N PRO A 40 5.70 -13.24 -11.16
CA PRO A 40 6.62 -13.20 -10.03
C PRO A 40 6.86 -14.57 -9.41
N PRO A 41 8.01 -14.77 -8.74
CA PRO A 41 8.24 -15.97 -7.94
C PRO A 41 7.18 -16.05 -6.82
N PRO A 42 6.77 -17.27 -6.42
CA PRO A 42 5.83 -17.44 -5.33
C PRO A 42 6.39 -16.87 -4.02
N PRO A 43 5.56 -16.27 -3.16
CA PRO A 43 6.03 -15.68 -1.92
C PRO A 43 6.58 -16.73 -0.96
N ARG A 44 7.64 -16.38 -0.24
CA ARG A 44 8.26 -17.21 0.80
C ARG A 44 7.49 -17.06 2.11
N VAL A 45 6.27 -17.60 2.16
CA VAL A 45 5.35 -17.48 3.30
C VAL A 45 6.01 -17.88 4.62
N CYS A 46 5.93 -17.03 5.65
CA CYS A 46 6.58 -17.29 6.94
C CYS A 46 5.96 -18.52 7.63
N GLY A 47 6.82 -19.44 8.06
CA GLY A 47 6.43 -20.74 8.64
C GLY A 47 6.15 -21.85 7.63
N ALA A 48 6.12 -21.56 6.32
CA ALA A 48 6.05 -22.60 5.28
C ALA A 48 7.45 -23.22 5.00
N PRO A 49 7.53 -24.43 4.42
CA PRO A 49 8.82 -25.02 4.04
C PRO A 49 9.64 -24.10 3.12
N GLY A 50 10.83 -23.69 3.56
CA GLY A 50 11.71 -22.76 2.84
C GLY A 50 11.39 -21.25 3.04
N GLY A 51 10.31 -20.94 3.76
CA GLY A 51 10.01 -19.58 4.23
C GLY A 51 10.86 -19.16 5.44
N PRO A 52 10.84 -17.87 5.81
CA PRO A 52 11.36 -17.39 7.08
C PRO A 52 10.60 -18.02 8.27
N PRO A 53 11.17 -18.03 9.49
CA PRO A 53 10.46 -18.46 10.69
C PRO A 53 9.34 -17.48 11.07
N VAL A 54 8.37 -17.95 11.83
CA VAL A 54 7.42 -17.09 12.56
C VAL A 54 7.95 -16.89 13.97
N THR A 55 8.01 -15.63 14.40
CA THR A 55 8.49 -15.16 15.70
C THR A 55 7.51 -14.17 16.36
N ALA A 56 6.65 -13.53 15.60
CA ALA A 56 5.60 -12.63 16.06
C ALA A 56 4.41 -13.37 16.69
N PRO A 57 3.65 -12.74 17.60
CA PRO A 57 2.28 -13.15 17.85
C PRO A 57 1.46 -12.91 16.57
N ARG A 58 0.50 -13.80 16.30
CA ARG A 58 -0.37 -13.71 15.12
C ARG A 58 -1.81 -14.05 15.45
N VAL A 59 -2.75 -13.32 14.87
CA VAL A 59 -4.17 -13.71 14.81
C VAL A 59 -4.45 -14.46 13.51
N ARG A 60 -5.46 -15.33 13.51
CA ARG A 60 -5.95 -16.02 12.30
C ARG A 60 -7.26 -15.39 11.84
N LEU A 61 -7.32 -15.02 10.57
CA LEU A 61 -8.49 -14.43 9.90
C LEU A 61 -9.48 -15.51 9.44
N SER A 62 -10.69 -15.09 9.09
CA SER A 62 -11.78 -15.93 8.60
C SER A 62 -11.44 -16.68 7.30
N ASP A 63 -10.62 -16.10 6.43
CA ASP A 63 -10.11 -16.75 5.20
C ASP A 63 -8.95 -17.72 5.46
N GLY A 64 -8.47 -17.81 6.70
CA GLY A 64 -7.40 -18.70 7.14
C GLY A 64 -5.99 -18.11 7.12
N ARG A 65 -5.78 -16.91 6.56
CA ARG A 65 -4.51 -16.17 6.68
C ARG A 65 -4.23 -15.79 8.13
N HIS A 66 -2.97 -15.52 8.43
CA HIS A 66 -2.53 -14.93 9.69
C HIS A 66 -2.09 -13.48 9.50
N LEU A 67 -2.41 -12.62 10.48
CA LEU A 67 -1.77 -11.31 10.61
C LEU A 67 -0.83 -11.30 11.81
N ALA A 68 0.43 -10.97 11.57
CA ALA A 68 1.42 -10.70 12.61
C ALA A 68 1.27 -9.28 13.13
N TYR A 69 1.39 -9.10 14.45
CA TYR A 69 1.10 -7.83 15.10
C TYR A 69 2.02 -7.57 16.30
N GLU A 70 2.00 -6.34 16.78
CA GLU A 70 2.76 -5.85 17.94
C GLU A 70 1.83 -4.98 18.80
N GLU A 71 1.86 -5.17 20.12
CA GLU A 71 1.01 -4.45 21.08
C GLU A 71 1.81 -3.35 21.79
N SER A 72 1.21 -2.18 22.02
CA SER A 72 1.86 -1.06 22.69
C SER A 72 0.86 -0.16 23.42
N GLY A 73 1.36 0.65 24.36
CA GLY A 73 0.53 1.48 25.24
C GLY A 73 0.13 0.76 26.53
N VAL A 74 -1.04 1.10 27.09
CA VAL A 74 -1.55 0.48 28.32
C VAL A 74 -2.12 -0.93 28.05
N PRO A 75 -2.22 -1.81 29.07
CA PRO A 75 -2.93 -3.08 28.95
C PRO A 75 -4.35 -2.88 28.41
N LYS A 76 -4.77 -3.76 27.48
CA LYS A 76 -6.04 -3.68 26.74
C LYS A 76 -7.27 -3.57 27.65
N GLU A 77 -7.22 -4.19 28.82
CA GLU A 77 -8.27 -4.23 29.83
C GLU A 77 -8.40 -2.90 30.61
N ALA A 78 -7.34 -2.08 30.63
CA ALA A 78 -7.31 -0.74 31.21
C ALA A 78 -7.51 0.38 30.16
N ALA A 79 -7.57 0.02 28.87
CA ALA A 79 -7.61 0.97 27.78
C ALA A 79 -8.98 1.64 27.62
N ARG A 80 -8.98 2.98 27.52
CA ARG A 80 -10.13 3.79 27.14
C ARG A 80 -10.26 3.89 25.63
N TYR A 81 -9.13 3.95 24.93
CA TYR A 81 -9.05 4.03 23.47
C TYR A 81 -8.20 2.89 22.92
N LYS A 82 -8.68 2.26 21.85
CA LYS A 82 -8.01 1.13 21.19
C LYS A 82 -7.78 1.48 19.73
N ILE A 83 -6.53 1.46 19.30
CA ILE A 83 -6.08 1.89 17.97
C ILE A 83 -5.56 0.70 17.18
N VAL A 84 -5.97 0.59 15.91
CA VAL A 84 -5.31 -0.25 14.90
C VAL A 84 -4.42 0.65 14.02
N PHE A 85 -3.12 0.35 13.96
CA PHE A 85 -2.11 1.13 13.25
C PHE A 85 -1.63 0.42 11.98
N SER A 86 -1.76 1.10 10.84
CA SER A 86 -1.39 0.64 9.50
C SER A 86 -0.13 1.35 9.02
N HIS A 87 0.98 0.59 8.95
CA HIS A 87 2.30 1.12 8.60
C HIS A 87 2.43 1.54 7.12
N GLY A 88 3.35 2.47 6.87
CA GLY A 88 3.70 2.95 5.53
C GLY A 88 4.44 1.93 4.65
N PHE A 89 4.91 2.42 3.51
CA PHE A 89 5.82 1.66 2.63
C PHE A 89 7.15 1.41 3.36
N THR A 90 7.80 0.26 3.13
CA THR A 90 8.97 -0.23 3.90
C THR A 90 8.75 -0.51 5.39
N GLY A 91 7.54 -0.28 5.91
CA GLY A 91 7.21 -0.45 7.32
C GLY A 91 6.87 -1.88 7.73
N SER A 92 6.44 -2.03 8.98
CA SER A 92 6.03 -3.30 9.61
C SER A 92 5.15 -3.04 10.84
N ARG A 93 4.72 -4.12 11.51
CA ARG A 93 4.14 -4.09 12.87
C ARG A 93 5.00 -3.36 13.91
N LEU A 94 6.32 -3.23 13.69
CA LEU A 94 7.23 -2.53 14.63
C LEU A 94 7.21 -1.00 14.46
N ASP A 95 6.41 -0.46 13.55
CA ASP A 95 6.16 0.98 13.43
C ASP A 95 4.97 1.43 14.29
N SER A 96 5.03 2.65 14.81
CA SER A 96 3.98 3.24 15.64
C SER A 96 3.92 4.76 15.45
N LEU A 97 2.94 5.41 16.11
CA LEU A 97 2.88 6.88 16.21
C LEU A 97 4.08 7.51 16.94
N ARG A 98 4.86 6.72 17.69
CA ARG A 98 5.92 7.19 18.60
C ARG A 98 5.44 8.29 19.57
N ALA A 99 4.23 8.10 20.10
CA ALA A 99 3.79 8.87 21.26
C ALA A 99 4.61 8.49 22.49
N SER A 100 4.75 9.42 23.43
CA SER A 100 5.37 9.20 24.72
C SER A 100 4.56 8.19 25.58
N PRO A 101 5.22 7.30 26.34
CA PRO A 101 4.53 6.39 27.27
C PRO A 101 3.61 7.13 28.23
N GLU A 102 4.04 8.30 28.71
CA GLU A 102 3.29 9.14 29.64
C GLU A 102 1.95 9.61 29.05
N VAL A 103 1.93 10.02 27.78
CA VAL A 103 0.69 10.44 27.11
C VAL A 103 -0.19 9.25 26.74
N ALA A 104 0.40 8.10 26.39
CA ALA A 104 -0.35 6.86 26.18
C ALA A 104 -1.02 6.38 27.48
N GLU A 105 -0.34 6.49 28.62
CA GLU A 105 -0.88 6.16 29.95
C GLU A 105 -1.95 7.17 30.39
N GLU A 106 -1.67 8.47 30.31
CA GLU A 106 -2.62 9.55 30.64
C GLU A 106 -3.95 9.38 29.89
N LEU A 107 -3.87 9.13 28.57
CA LEU A 107 -5.03 8.97 27.70
C LEU A 107 -5.65 7.56 27.77
N GLY A 108 -4.97 6.58 28.37
CA GLY A 108 -5.43 5.19 28.43
C GLY A 108 -5.49 4.53 27.05
N VAL A 109 -4.43 4.67 26.26
CA VAL A 109 -4.35 4.22 24.86
C VAL A 109 -3.70 2.84 24.78
N TYR A 110 -4.43 1.89 24.20
CA TYR A 110 -3.90 0.65 23.67
C TYR A 110 -3.77 0.77 22.15
N MET A 111 -2.66 0.32 21.59
CA MET A 111 -2.40 0.35 20.15
C MET A 111 -1.85 -0.99 19.68
N VAL A 112 -2.48 -1.54 18.65
CA VAL A 112 -1.95 -2.68 17.89
C VAL A 112 -1.50 -2.21 16.52
N ALA A 113 -0.23 -2.45 16.20
CA ALA A 113 0.31 -2.30 14.85
C ALA A 113 0.43 -3.69 14.22
N PHE A 114 0.19 -3.80 12.91
CA PHE A 114 0.19 -5.10 12.22
C PHE A 114 0.98 -5.06 10.92
N ASP A 115 1.64 -6.16 10.59
CA ASP A 115 2.24 -6.36 9.29
C ASP A 115 1.09 -6.47 8.27
N ARG A 116 1.04 -5.59 7.27
CA ARG A 116 0.01 -5.68 6.22
C ARG A 116 0.19 -6.98 5.42
N ALA A 117 -0.87 -7.49 4.77
CA ALA A 117 -0.80 -8.75 4.02
C ALA A 117 0.44 -8.82 3.10
N GLY A 118 1.27 -9.85 3.23
CA GLY A 118 2.51 -10.02 2.46
C GLY A 118 3.72 -9.17 2.91
N TYR A 119 3.59 -8.40 4.00
CA TYR A 119 4.72 -7.82 4.73
C TYR A 119 5.07 -8.68 5.93
N GLY A 120 6.33 -8.56 6.39
CA GLY A 120 6.76 -9.10 7.67
C GLY A 120 6.40 -10.58 7.80
N GLU A 121 5.60 -10.91 8.82
CA GLU A 121 5.17 -12.28 9.13
C GLU A 121 3.67 -12.53 8.92
N SER A 122 2.97 -11.59 8.27
CA SER A 122 1.57 -11.73 7.84
C SER A 122 1.43 -12.47 6.52
N ASP A 123 0.50 -13.41 6.44
CA ASP A 123 0.33 -14.24 5.25
C ASP A 123 -0.07 -13.38 4.01
N PRO A 124 0.43 -13.71 2.81
CA PRO A 124 0.06 -13.03 1.58
C PRO A 124 -1.45 -13.10 1.27
N ASN A 125 -2.00 -12.04 0.67
CA ASN A 125 -3.36 -12.07 0.15
C ASN A 125 -3.35 -12.09 -1.40
N PRO A 126 -3.73 -13.20 -2.05
CA PRO A 126 -3.77 -13.30 -3.51
C PRO A 126 -4.86 -12.40 -4.13
N ASN A 127 -5.82 -11.94 -3.34
CA ASN A 127 -6.91 -11.02 -3.72
C ASN A 127 -6.77 -9.64 -3.02
N ARG A 128 -5.53 -9.22 -2.67
CA ARG A 128 -5.28 -7.96 -1.95
C ARG A 128 -5.92 -6.76 -2.66
N THR A 129 -6.73 -6.02 -1.92
CA THR A 129 -7.41 -4.80 -2.34
C THR A 129 -7.47 -3.81 -1.16
N VAL A 130 -7.88 -2.57 -1.44
CA VAL A 130 -8.21 -1.59 -0.40
C VAL A 130 -9.32 -2.11 0.54
N LYS A 131 -10.29 -2.83 -0.02
CA LYS A 131 -11.36 -3.48 0.75
C LYS A 131 -10.80 -4.57 1.68
N SER A 132 -9.94 -5.47 1.19
CA SER A 132 -9.35 -6.49 2.05
C SER A 132 -8.47 -5.88 3.14
N ALA A 133 -7.74 -4.79 2.86
CA ALA A 133 -6.95 -4.09 3.88
C ALA A 133 -7.82 -3.48 5.00
N ALA A 134 -9.04 -3.03 4.68
CA ALA A 134 -10.01 -2.58 5.68
C ALA A 134 -10.57 -3.73 6.52
N LEU A 135 -10.92 -4.85 5.87
CA LEU A 135 -11.42 -6.06 6.54
C LEU A 135 -10.35 -6.71 7.43
N ASP A 136 -9.09 -6.75 6.98
CA ASP A 136 -7.94 -7.21 7.76
C ASP A 136 -7.82 -6.43 9.10
N MET A 137 -8.08 -5.12 9.11
CA MET A 137 -8.11 -4.33 10.36
C MET A 137 -9.31 -4.63 11.25
N ALA A 138 -10.50 -4.87 10.69
CA ALA A 138 -11.68 -5.26 11.46
C ALA A 138 -11.54 -6.65 12.08
N GLU A 139 -11.07 -7.64 11.32
CA GLU A 139 -10.86 -9.00 11.80
C GLU A 139 -9.71 -9.07 12.82
N LEU A 140 -8.66 -8.25 12.68
CA LEU A 140 -7.66 -8.06 13.74
C LEU A 140 -8.28 -7.49 15.02
N ALA A 141 -9.13 -6.47 14.89
CA ALA A 141 -9.81 -5.86 16.04
C ALA A 141 -10.77 -6.84 16.73
N ASP A 142 -11.48 -7.67 15.98
CA ASP A 142 -12.39 -8.69 16.49
C ASP A 142 -11.61 -9.84 17.17
N ALA A 143 -10.55 -10.35 16.54
CA ALA A 143 -9.71 -11.42 17.09
C ALA A 143 -8.99 -11.01 18.39
N LEU A 144 -8.65 -9.73 18.55
CA LEU A 144 -8.04 -9.20 19.77
C LEU A 144 -9.05 -8.71 20.82
N GLY A 145 -10.36 -8.68 20.52
CA GLY A 145 -11.39 -8.20 21.44
C GLY A 145 -11.31 -6.69 21.68
N LEU A 146 -11.07 -5.90 20.64
CA LEU A 146 -11.05 -4.44 20.76
C LEU A 146 -12.47 -3.89 20.98
N GLY A 147 -13.48 -4.50 20.37
CA GLY A 147 -14.90 -4.19 20.57
C GLY A 147 -15.58 -3.65 19.31
N ASP A 148 -16.85 -3.26 19.44
CA ASP A 148 -17.69 -2.84 18.31
C ASP A 148 -17.12 -1.64 17.56
N LYS A 149 -16.44 -0.72 18.26
CA LYS A 149 -15.74 0.41 17.65
C LYS A 149 -14.30 0.54 18.13
N PHE A 150 -13.42 0.91 17.20
CA PHE A 150 -12.00 1.17 17.44
C PHE A 150 -11.52 2.34 16.57
N TYR A 151 -10.34 2.87 16.88
CA TYR A 151 -9.71 3.95 16.13
C TYR A 151 -8.73 3.39 15.10
N VAL A 152 -8.57 4.07 13.96
CA VAL A 152 -7.60 3.67 12.93
C VAL A 152 -6.59 4.77 12.65
N VAL A 153 -5.32 4.38 12.54
CA VAL A 153 -4.21 5.27 12.20
C VAL A 153 -3.50 4.73 10.97
N GLY A 154 -3.31 5.56 9.94
CA GLY A 154 -2.55 5.21 8.74
C GLY A 154 -1.37 6.15 8.54
N VAL A 155 -0.21 5.61 8.19
CA VAL A 155 0.97 6.42 7.82
C VAL A 155 1.32 6.18 6.37
N SER A 156 1.53 7.24 5.59
CA SER A 156 1.98 7.17 4.20
C SER A 156 1.07 6.25 3.37
N LEU A 157 1.63 5.23 2.73
CA LEU A 157 0.88 4.23 1.97
C LEU A 157 -0.12 3.44 2.84
N GLY A 158 0.15 3.26 4.14
CA GLY A 158 -0.74 2.57 5.09
C GLY A 158 -2.13 3.20 5.21
N SER A 159 -2.25 4.48 4.88
CA SER A 159 -3.52 5.22 4.83
C SER A 159 -4.53 4.69 3.80
N HIS A 160 -4.13 3.85 2.83
CA HIS A 160 -5.11 3.17 1.97
C HIS A 160 -6.06 2.28 2.79
N ALA A 161 -5.56 1.63 3.85
CA ALA A 161 -6.39 0.82 4.74
C ALA A 161 -7.40 1.70 5.50
N VAL A 162 -7.01 2.92 5.89
CA VAL A 162 -7.90 3.90 6.54
C VAL A 162 -8.98 4.40 5.58
N TRP A 163 -8.63 4.76 4.34
CA TRP A 163 -9.63 5.10 3.32
C TRP A 163 -10.60 3.93 3.04
N GLY A 164 -10.09 2.70 3.01
CA GLY A 164 -10.91 1.50 2.95
C GLY A 164 -11.83 1.35 4.16
N ALA A 165 -11.34 1.61 5.36
CA ALA A 165 -12.13 1.51 6.59
C ALA A 165 -13.31 2.49 6.59
N LEU A 166 -13.05 3.76 6.25
CA LEU A 166 -14.07 4.78 6.08
C LEU A 166 -15.09 4.43 4.97
N ARG A 167 -14.67 3.67 3.94
CA ARG A 167 -15.55 3.24 2.85
C ARG A 167 -16.43 2.03 3.19
N TYR A 168 -15.86 1.01 3.83
CA TYR A 168 -16.45 -0.34 3.88
C TYR A 168 -16.88 -0.81 5.28
N ILE A 169 -16.37 -0.19 6.34
CA ILE A 169 -16.71 -0.47 7.75
C ILE A 169 -16.87 0.81 8.61
N PRO A 170 -17.43 1.93 8.10
CA PRO A 170 -17.46 3.21 8.84
C PRO A 170 -18.17 3.11 10.20
N GLU A 171 -19.10 2.17 10.36
CA GLU A 171 -19.79 1.89 11.62
C GLU A 171 -18.86 1.32 12.71
N ARG A 172 -17.77 0.65 12.33
CA ARG A 172 -16.72 0.13 13.24
C ARG A 172 -15.71 1.19 13.68
N ILE A 173 -15.71 2.38 13.06
CA ILE A 173 -14.68 3.40 13.30
C ILE A 173 -15.18 4.42 14.33
N ALA A 174 -14.39 4.59 15.40
CA ALA A 174 -14.59 5.60 16.43
C ALA A 174 -13.94 6.94 16.07
N GLY A 175 -12.86 6.90 15.28
CA GLY A 175 -12.15 8.05 14.74
C GLY A 175 -10.97 7.59 13.87
N ALA A 176 -10.55 8.42 12.92
CA ALA A 176 -9.50 8.10 11.98
C ALA A 176 -8.42 9.19 11.89
N ALA A 177 -7.15 8.78 11.86
CA ALA A 177 -6.02 9.67 11.63
C ALA A 177 -5.16 9.15 10.46
N MET A 178 -4.73 10.05 9.59
CA MET A 178 -3.78 9.77 8.51
C MET A 178 -2.61 10.73 8.54
N MET A 179 -1.39 10.22 8.43
CA MET A 179 -0.15 11.00 8.42
C MET A 179 0.53 10.88 7.05
N ALA A 180 0.66 12.00 6.34
CA ALA A 180 1.11 12.11 4.96
C ALA A 180 0.52 11.05 4.00
N PRO A 181 -0.82 10.87 3.94
CA PRO A 181 -1.45 9.81 3.16
C PRO A 181 -1.00 9.80 1.68
N VAL A 182 -0.62 8.64 1.14
CA VAL A 182 -0.28 8.55 -0.29
C VAL A 182 -1.53 8.78 -1.15
N VAL A 183 -1.39 9.58 -2.21
CA VAL A 183 -2.43 9.84 -3.20
C VAL A 183 -2.23 8.96 -4.44
N ASN A 184 -3.32 8.67 -5.13
CA ASN A 184 -3.29 8.07 -6.47
C ASN A 184 -3.60 9.16 -7.50
N TYR A 185 -2.65 9.45 -8.40
CA TYR A 185 -2.77 10.49 -9.43
C TYR A 185 -3.94 10.27 -10.42
N TRP A 186 -4.55 9.08 -10.42
CA TRP A 186 -5.69 8.72 -11.26
C TRP A 186 -7.04 8.70 -10.52
N TRP A 187 -7.13 9.22 -9.28
CA TRP A 187 -8.42 9.42 -8.61
C TRP A 187 -9.26 10.51 -9.33
N PRO A 188 -10.52 10.23 -9.73
CA PRO A 188 -11.34 11.15 -10.53
C PRO A 188 -11.62 12.53 -9.92
N GLY A 189 -11.57 12.66 -8.60
CA GLY A 189 -11.86 13.90 -7.87
C GLY A 189 -10.75 14.94 -7.95
N PHE A 190 -9.56 14.59 -8.44
CA PHE A 190 -8.50 15.57 -8.74
C PHE A 190 -8.77 16.28 -10.08
N PRO A 191 -8.48 17.59 -10.19
CA PRO A 191 -8.38 18.26 -11.48
C PRO A 191 -7.28 17.59 -12.28
N ALA A 192 -7.57 17.18 -13.51
CA ALA A 192 -6.64 16.41 -14.34
C ALA A 192 -5.31 17.14 -14.58
N GLU A 193 -5.33 18.47 -14.67
CA GLU A 193 -4.14 19.32 -14.82
C GLU A 193 -3.27 19.31 -13.56
N ASP A 194 -3.85 19.47 -12.37
CA ASP A 194 -3.12 19.44 -11.09
C ASP A 194 -2.51 18.06 -10.81
N ALA A 195 -3.28 16.99 -11.07
CA ALA A 195 -2.79 15.62 -10.96
C ALA A 195 -1.64 15.35 -11.93
N ALA A 196 -1.75 15.78 -13.20
CA ALA A 196 -0.70 15.64 -14.20
C ALA A 196 0.54 16.48 -13.86
N ALA A 197 0.37 17.70 -13.32
CA ALA A 197 1.48 18.56 -12.90
C ALA A 197 2.21 17.99 -11.67
N ALA A 198 1.48 17.44 -10.69
CA ALA A 198 2.06 16.79 -9.52
C ALA A 198 2.79 15.49 -9.88
N TYR A 199 2.21 14.70 -10.80
CA TYR A 199 2.84 13.49 -11.35
C TYR A 199 4.10 13.84 -12.17
N GLY A 200 4.06 14.88 -12.99
CA GLY A 200 5.19 15.31 -13.83
C GLY A 200 6.41 15.80 -13.05
N ARG A 201 6.24 16.16 -11.77
CA ARG A 201 7.33 16.51 -10.84
C ARG A 201 8.04 15.29 -10.24
N GLN A 202 7.45 14.09 -10.34
CA GLN A 202 8.07 12.86 -9.87
C GLN A 202 9.31 12.53 -10.72
N SER A 203 10.27 11.81 -10.13
CA SER A 203 11.42 11.31 -10.87
C SER A 203 10.97 10.37 -11.99
N TYR A 204 11.69 10.37 -13.12
CA TYR A 204 11.29 9.65 -14.34
C TYR A 204 11.03 8.15 -14.11
N GLY A 205 11.79 7.53 -13.19
CA GLY A 205 11.60 6.15 -12.77
C GLY A 205 10.33 5.90 -11.98
N ASP A 206 9.99 6.79 -11.03
CA ASP A 206 8.72 6.71 -10.29
C ASP A 206 7.53 6.93 -11.23
N GLN A 207 7.59 7.90 -12.15
CA GLN A 207 6.55 8.09 -13.16
C GLN A 207 6.25 6.76 -13.89
N TRP A 208 7.27 6.08 -14.40
CA TRP A 208 7.08 4.79 -15.07
C TRP A 208 6.57 3.69 -14.15
N ALA A 209 7.17 3.50 -12.97
CA ALA A 209 6.77 2.46 -12.05
C ALA A 209 5.30 2.62 -11.58
N LEU A 210 4.86 3.86 -11.33
CA LEU A 210 3.47 4.18 -11.01
C LEU A 210 2.53 3.97 -12.21
N ARG A 211 2.95 4.37 -13.42
CA ARG A 211 2.17 4.16 -14.66
C ARG A 211 1.97 2.68 -14.95
N VAL A 212 3.00 1.85 -14.78
CA VAL A 212 2.91 0.39 -14.93
C VAL A 212 1.99 -0.19 -13.85
N SER A 213 2.14 0.25 -12.60
CA SER A 213 1.24 -0.17 -11.49
C SER A 213 -0.24 0.12 -11.78
N HIS A 214 -0.56 1.26 -12.42
CA HIS A 214 -1.95 1.63 -12.74
C HIS A 214 -2.49 0.93 -14.00
N HIS A 215 -1.73 0.97 -15.11
CA HIS A 215 -2.23 0.58 -16.43
C HIS A 215 -1.92 -0.88 -16.80
N ALA A 216 -0.84 -1.46 -16.27
CA ALA A 216 -0.37 -2.80 -16.60
C ALA A 216 0.23 -3.55 -15.39
N PRO A 217 -0.48 -3.63 -14.23
CA PRO A 217 0.08 -4.20 -13.00
C PRO A 217 0.60 -5.64 -13.14
N ALA A 218 0.03 -6.42 -14.08
CA ALA A 218 0.47 -7.78 -14.35
C ALA A 218 1.95 -7.90 -14.78
N ILE A 219 2.55 -6.84 -15.37
CA ILE A 219 3.97 -6.81 -15.76
C ILE A 219 4.86 -6.03 -14.80
N LEU A 220 4.33 -5.53 -13.67
CA LEU A 220 5.09 -4.69 -12.75
C LEU A 220 6.32 -5.39 -12.18
N HIS A 221 6.20 -6.68 -11.85
CA HIS A 221 7.35 -7.46 -11.38
C HIS A 221 8.49 -7.45 -12.39
N TRP A 222 8.20 -7.91 -13.61
CA TRP A 222 9.16 -7.96 -14.71
C TRP A 222 9.79 -6.60 -14.99
N TRP A 223 8.98 -5.53 -15.02
CA TRP A 223 9.46 -4.16 -15.21
C TRP A 223 10.50 -3.78 -14.16
N MET A 224 10.18 -4.00 -12.87
CA MET A 224 11.03 -3.63 -11.75
C MET A 224 12.28 -4.51 -11.60
N ASP A 225 12.28 -5.71 -12.18
CA ASP A 225 13.43 -6.62 -12.25
C ASP A 225 14.43 -6.24 -13.37
N GLN A 226 14.01 -5.44 -14.36
CA GLN A 226 14.88 -5.00 -15.45
C GLN A 226 15.79 -3.84 -15.03
N SER A 227 17.07 -4.11 -14.82
CA SER A 227 18.10 -3.10 -14.51
C SER A 227 18.31 -2.02 -15.59
N TRP A 228 17.79 -2.23 -16.80
CA TRP A 228 17.83 -1.29 -17.93
C TRP A 228 16.54 -0.44 -18.05
N LEU A 229 15.50 -0.71 -17.25
CA LEU A 229 14.28 0.09 -17.20
C LEU A 229 14.33 1.12 -16.05
N PRO A 230 13.62 2.26 -16.18
CA PRO A 230 13.45 3.20 -15.08
C PRO A 230 12.71 2.56 -13.89
N THR A 231 13.40 2.46 -12.75
CA THR A 231 12.91 1.92 -11.47
C THR A 231 12.43 3.02 -10.51
N SER A 232 11.60 2.68 -9.53
CA SER A 232 11.13 3.62 -8.51
C SER A 232 12.26 4.03 -7.55
N THR A 233 12.47 5.34 -7.41
CA THR A 233 13.44 5.88 -6.45
C THR A 233 13.02 5.61 -5.00
N VAL A 234 11.71 5.40 -4.75
CA VAL A 234 11.19 5.04 -3.42
C VAL A 234 11.55 3.59 -3.05
N VAL A 235 11.46 2.65 -4.00
CA VAL A 235 11.87 1.24 -3.84
C VAL A 235 13.38 1.12 -3.56
N ASP A 236 14.17 1.95 -4.24
CA ASP A 236 15.62 2.00 -4.10
C ASP A 236 16.09 2.92 -2.97
N ASN A 237 15.17 3.63 -2.30
CA ASN A 237 15.44 4.61 -1.25
C ASN A 237 16.38 5.76 -1.69
N THR A 238 16.36 6.10 -2.97
CA THR A 238 17.18 7.14 -3.63
C THR A 238 16.43 8.46 -3.89
N THR A 239 15.12 8.54 -3.60
CA THR A 239 14.28 9.72 -3.88
C THR A 239 14.87 11.02 -3.35
N PHE A 240 14.75 12.13 -4.08
CA PHE A 240 15.15 13.43 -3.54
C PHE A 240 14.20 13.86 -2.42
N LEU A 241 14.75 14.19 -1.24
CA LEU A 241 14.00 14.71 -0.10
C LEU A 241 14.41 16.18 0.09
N PRO A 242 13.52 17.16 -0.18
CA PRO A 242 13.85 18.59 -0.08
C PRO A 242 13.96 19.05 1.38
N ASN A 243 13.13 18.49 2.27
CA ASN A 243 13.18 18.79 3.70
C ASN A 243 14.49 18.26 4.31
N LYS A 244 15.19 19.14 5.03
CA LYS A 244 16.50 18.81 5.63
C LYS A 244 16.40 17.71 6.70
N ARG A 245 15.36 17.74 7.56
CA ARG A 245 15.18 16.77 8.65
C ARG A 245 15.02 15.37 8.07
N ASP A 246 14.18 15.21 7.05
CA ASP A 246 13.98 13.95 6.34
C ASP A 246 15.26 13.42 5.69
N ALA A 247 16.01 14.30 5.01
CA ALA A 247 17.29 13.94 4.39
C ALA A 247 18.35 13.50 5.43
N ASP A 248 18.42 14.17 6.58
CA ASP A 248 19.32 13.84 7.68
C ASP A 248 18.89 12.54 8.40
N ILE A 249 17.58 12.33 8.63
CA ILE A 249 17.03 11.06 9.15
C ILE A 249 17.40 9.89 8.24
N ARG A 250 17.15 10.00 6.93
CA ARG A 250 17.49 8.93 5.99
C ARG A 250 18.99 8.64 5.97
N ARG A 251 19.84 9.68 6.04
CA ARG A 251 21.30 9.50 6.10
C ARG A 251 21.71 8.69 7.32
N THR A 252 21.15 9.02 8.49
CA THR A 252 21.40 8.30 9.75
C THR A 252 20.95 6.84 9.68
N LEU A 253 19.69 6.59 9.28
CA LEU A 253 19.12 5.24 9.21
C LEU A 253 19.74 4.37 8.09
N THR A 254 20.36 5.00 7.08
CA THR A 254 21.23 4.29 6.11
C THR A 254 22.56 3.91 6.75
N ALA A 255 23.20 4.84 7.46
CA ALA A 255 24.53 4.66 8.02
C ALA A 255 24.58 3.65 9.18
N ASP A 256 23.51 3.54 9.99
CA ASP A 256 23.38 2.55 11.07
C ASP A 256 22.79 1.19 10.61
N GLY A 257 22.42 1.08 9.32
CA GLY A 257 21.83 -0.12 8.72
C GLY A 257 20.36 -0.36 9.04
N THR A 258 19.67 0.55 9.73
CA THR A 258 18.24 0.40 10.09
C THR A 258 17.34 0.29 8.87
N LEU A 259 17.59 1.06 7.80
CA LEU A 259 16.79 0.95 6.57
C LEU A 259 16.96 -0.40 5.87
N GLN A 260 18.17 -0.98 5.93
CA GLN A 260 18.42 -2.31 5.37
C GLN A 260 17.67 -3.39 6.17
N LYS A 261 17.76 -3.36 7.50
CA LYS A 261 16.99 -4.26 8.39
C LYS A 261 15.47 -4.13 8.20
N LYS A 262 14.97 -2.90 8.06
CA LYS A 262 13.55 -2.65 7.74
C LYS A 262 13.16 -3.25 6.39
N LYS A 263 13.96 -3.02 5.33
CA LYS A 263 13.73 -3.59 4.00
C LYS A 263 13.73 -5.13 4.04
N GLU A 264 14.69 -5.74 4.76
CA GLU A 264 14.77 -7.19 4.94
C GLU A 264 13.54 -7.75 5.65
N MET A 265 13.15 -7.18 6.79
CA MET A 265 11.95 -7.63 7.52
C MET A 265 10.66 -7.42 6.71
N ALA A 266 10.49 -6.25 6.09
CA ALA A 266 9.32 -5.93 5.29
C ALA A 266 9.19 -6.86 4.08
N THR A 267 10.31 -7.20 3.41
CA THR A 267 10.36 -7.97 2.16
C THR A 267 10.81 -9.42 2.32
N GLN A 268 10.82 -9.98 3.55
CA GLN A 268 11.31 -11.34 3.82
C GLN A 268 10.56 -12.46 3.05
N GLN A 269 9.30 -12.19 2.70
CA GLN A 269 8.45 -13.07 1.87
C GLN A 269 8.64 -12.85 0.36
N GLY A 270 9.44 -11.86 -0.05
CA GLY A 270 9.75 -11.47 -1.43
C GLY A 270 9.30 -10.04 -1.74
N ILE A 271 10.21 -9.22 -2.29
CA ILE A 271 9.95 -7.80 -2.61
C ILE A 271 8.73 -7.59 -3.53
N ASN A 272 8.42 -8.54 -4.40
CA ASN A 272 7.21 -8.49 -5.21
C ASN A 272 5.93 -8.49 -4.36
N GLU A 273 5.82 -9.44 -3.44
CA GLU A 273 4.61 -9.59 -2.62
C GLU A 273 4.47 -8.44 -1.61
N SER A 274 5.57 -7.85 -1.15
CA SER A 274 5.49 -6.69 -0.26
C SER A 274 5.33 -5.38 -1.06
N TYR A 275 6.40 -4.93 -1.74
CA TYR A 275 6.50 -3.58 -2.29
C TYR A 275 5.72 -3.41 -3.61
N TYR A 276 5.94 -4.28 -4.60
CA TYR A 276 5.32 -4.10 -5.92
C TYR A 276 3.81 -4.35 -5.88
N ARG A 277 3.38 -5.29 -5.03
CA ARG A 277 1.97 -5.55 -4.76
C ARG A 277 1.27 -4.37 -4.08
N ASP A 278 1.95 -3.68 -3.17
CA ASP A 278 1.45 -2.43 -2.60
C ASP A 278 1.33 -1.32 -3.63
N MET A 279 2.31 -1.16 -4.52
CA MET A 279 2.21 -0.19 -5.61
C MET A 279 1.02 -0.51 -6.52
N THR A 280 0.81 -1.79 -6.82
CA THR A 280 -0.36 -2.29 -7.57
C THR A 280 -1.69 -1.96 -6.88
N VAL A 281 -1.79 -2.11 -5.55
CA VAL A 281 -3.03 -1.83 -4.81
C VAL A 281 -3.26 -0.32 -4.62
N MET A 282 -2.23 0.43 -4.24
CA MET A 282 -2.32 1.88 -4.00
C MET A 282 -2.59 2.66 -5.30
N PHE A 283 -1.84 2.38 -6.36
CA PHE A 283 -1.91 3.10 -7.63
C PHE A 283 -2.82 2.43 -8.67
N GLY A 284 -3.37 1.25 -8.37
CA GLY A 284 -4.36 0.57 -9.20
C GLY A 284 -5.72 1.28 -9.28
N LYS A 285 -6.73 0.56 -9.77
CA LYS A 285 -8.10 1.09 -9.94
C LYS A 285 -8.96 0.70 -8.74
N TRP A 286 -9.29 1.68 -7.91
CA TRP A 286 -10.13 1.48 -6.74
C TRP A 286 -11.62 1.45 -7.14
N GLU A 287 -12.45 0.74 -6.36
CA GLU A 287 -13.92 0.71 -6.56
C GLU A 287 -14.60 2.04 -6.16
N PHE A 288 -13.86 2.95 -5.53
CA PHE A 288 -14.32 4.24 -5.04
C PHE A 288 -13.21 5.28 -5.14
N ASP A 289 -13.60 6.55 -5.12
CA ASP A 289 -12.71 7.69 -4.96
C ASP A 289 -12.82 8.21 -3.51
N PRO A 290 -11.71 8.35 -2.75
CA PRO A 290 -11.70 8.99 -1.44
C PRO A 290 -12.42 10.35 -1.41
N MET A 291 -12.29 11.16 -2.47
CA MET A 291 -12.91 12.48 -2.58
C MET A 291 -14.42 12.45 -2.90
N ALA A 292 -14.98 11.26 -3.13
CA ALA A 292 -16.41 11.03 -3.33
C ALA A 292 -17.06 10.29 -2.13
N LEU A 293 -16.32 10.09 -1.03
CA LEU A 293 -16.87 9.50 0.19
C LEU A 293 -17.87 10.48 0.86
N PRO A 294 -19.01 9.99 1.38
CA PRO A 294 -19.84 10.77 2.27
C PRO A 294 -19.10 11.05 3.59
N GLU A 295 -19.57 12.04 4.34
CA GLU A 295 -19.09 12.30 5.69
C GLU A 295 -19.29 11.05 6.59
N PRO A 296 -18.21 10.52 7.21
CA PRO A 296 -18.30 9.35 8.07
C PRO A 296 -18.84 9.72 9.46
N PRO A 297 -19.39 8.76 10.23
CA PRO A 297 -19.97 9.00 11.55
C PRO A 297 -18.90 9.13 12.67
N CYS A 298 -17.71 9.62 12.33
CA CYS A 298 -16.54 9.71 13.20
C CYS A 298 -15.60 10.85 12.76
N PRO A 299 -14.83 11.48 13.67
CA PRO A 299 -13.83 12.48 13.30
C PRO A 299 -12.73 11.87 12.40
N VAL A 300 -12.33 12.61 11.36
CA VAL A 300 -11.23 12.24 10.46
C VAL A 300 -10.21 13.36 10.38
N HIS A 301 -8.94 13.02 10.63
CA HIS A 301 -7.84 13.96 10.67
C HIS A 301 -6.75 13.56 9.67
N ILE A 302 -6.22 14.55 8.94
CA ILE A 302 -5.06 14.36 8.05
C ILE A 302 -3.95 15.31 8.50
N TRP A 303 -2.78 14.78 8.84
CA TRP A 303 -1.54 15.55 9.01
C TRP A 303 -0.69 15.48 7.75
N GLN A 304 -0.12 16.60 7.34
CA GLN A 304 0.73 16.69 6.15
C GLN A 304 1.87 17.68 6.40
N GLY A 305 3.11 17.29 6.09
CA GLY A 305 4.23 18.23 6.05
C GLY A 305 4.17 19.09 4.78
N ASP A 306 4.44 20.39 4.89
CA ASP A 306 4.44 21.34 3.76
C ASP A 306 5.66 21.22 2.83
N GLU A 307 6.75 20.61 3.31
CA GLU A 307 7.97 20.28 2.59
C GLU A 307 8.08 18.78 2.24
N ASP A 308 6.96 18.05 2.21
CA ASP A 308 6.92 16.63 1.84
C ASP A 308 7.38 16.42 0.38
N GLY A 309 8.47 15.67 0.22
CA GLY A 309 9.07 15.34 -1.07
C GLY A 309 8.57 14.06 -1.73
N LEU A 310 7.72 13.28 -1.04
CA LEU A 310 7.21 11.98 -1.48
C LEU A 310 5.73 12.08 -1.86
N VAL A 311 4.91 12.68 -1.00
CA VAL A 311 3.49 12.92 -1.25
C VAL A 311 3.27 14.38 -1.66
N PRO A 312 2.66 14.66 -2.83
CA PRO A 312 2.47 16.02 -3.30
C PRO A 312 1.44 16.76 -2.43
N VAL A 313 1.93 17.63 -1.55
CA VAL A 313 1.14 18.51 -0.65
C VAL A 313 0.04 19.26 -1.39
N ALA A 314 0.28 19.70 -2.63
CA ALA A 314 -0.72 20.35 -3.48
C ALA A 314 -1.98 19.48 -3.71
N LEU A 315 -1.82 18.17 -3.91
CA LEU A 315 -2.96 17.25 -4.03
C LEU A 315 -3.61 16.97 -2.67
N GLN A 316 -2.85 16.95 -1.57
CA GLN A 316 -3.45 16.81 -0.23
C GLN A 316 -4.28 18.02 0.19
N ARG A 317 -3.84 19.24 -0.14
CA ARG A 317 -4.65 20.46 -0.02
C ARG A 317 -5.95 20.38 -0.84
N HIS A 318 -5.93 19.75 -2.01
CA HIS A 318 -7.14 19.49 -2.79
C HIS A 318 -8.05 18.44 -2.14
N VAL A 319 -7.52 17.35 -1.60
CA VAL A 319 -8.31 16.36 -0.81
C VAL A 319 -9.00 17.05 0.36
N ALA A 320 -8.26 17.84 1.15
CA ALA A 320 -8.80 18.59 2.28
C ALA A 320 -9.84 19.63 1.86
N GLY A 321 -9.61 20.38 0.78
CA GLY A 321 -10.56 21.35 0.25
C GLY A 321 -11.83 20.72 -0.34
N LYS A 322 -11.75 19.46 -0.79
CA LYS A 322 -12.88 18.72 -1.36
C LYS A 322 -13.71 18.00 -0.27
N LEU A 323 -13.07 17.53 0.79
CA LEU A 323 -13.67 16.81 1.90
C LEU A 323 -13.80 17.73 3.12
N GLY A 324 -14.83 18.57 3.14
CA GLY A 324 -15.04 19.57 4.22
C GLY A 324 -15.24 19.00 5.64
N TRP A 325 -15.39 17.68 5.76
CA TRP A 325 -15.44 16.93 7.03
C TRP A 325 -14.07 16.43 7.51
N VAL A 326 -12.99 16.61 6.73
CA VAL A 326 -11.62 16.30 7.16
C VAL A 326 -11.03 17.48 7.91
N SER A 327 -10.58 17.23 9.15
CA SER A 327 -9.71 18.15 9.88
C SER A 327 -8.29 18.04 9.35
N TYR A 328 -7.87 19.00 8.51
CA TYR A 328 -6.53 19.03 7.90
C TYR A 328 -5.53 19.84 8.74
N HIS A 329 -4.38 19.23 9.03
CA HIS A 329 -3.32 19.75 9.88
C HIS A 329 -2.01 19.83 9.08
N GLU A 330 -1.79 20.97 8.43
CA GLU A 330 -0.53 21.21 7.72
C GLU A 330 0.56 21.63 8.71
N LEU A 331 1.72 20.97 8.63
CA LEU A 331 2.85 21.14 9.54
C LEU A 331 3.97 21.95 8.86
N PRO A 332 4.23 23.20 9.28
CA PRO A 332 5.26 24.03 8.66
C PRO A 332 6.68 23.47 8.79
N GLY A 333 7.51 23.66 7.76
CA GLY A 333 8.91 23.21 7.70
C GLY A 333 9.10 21.70 7.90
N THR A 334 8.11 20.89 7.52
CA THR A 334 8.07 19.45 7.82
C THR A 334 7.98 18.61 6.55
N GLY A 335 8.79 17.55 6.47
CA GLY A 335 8.80 16.61 5.35
C GLY A 335 7.75 15.49 5.47
N HIS A 336 8.04 14.35 4.86
CA HIS A 336 7.23 13.12 4.87
C HIS A 336 7.38 12.28 6.15
N PHE A 337 8.50 12.37 6.87
CA PHE A 337 8.76 11.50 8.02
C PHE A 337 8.09 12.01 9.31
N LEU A 338 6.76 12.19 9.26
CA LEU A 338 5.95 12.75 10.33
C LEU A 338 6.13 12.00 11.67
N SER A 339 6.17 10.67 11.68
CA SER A 339 6.39 9.87 12.89
C SER A 339 7.77 10.08 13.54
N ALA A 340 8.69 10.82 12.91
CA ALA A 340 9.98 11.22 13.48
C ALA A 340 9.99 12.69 13.97
N VAL A 341 8.88 13.41 13.87
CA VAL A 341 8.71 14.76 14.43
C VAL A 341 8.48 14.65 15.93
N PRO A 342 9.35 15.22 16.79
CA PRO A 342 9.20 15.12 18.25
C PRO A 342 7.83 15.65 18.73
N GLY A 343 7.15 14.88 19.58
CA GLY A 343 5.84 15.24 20.15
C GLY A 343 4.65 15.18 19.18
N LEU A 344 4.85 14.85 17.89
CA LEU A 344 3.72 14.74 16.96
C LEU A 344 2.83 13.54 17.28
N GLY A 345 3.38 12.42 17.74
CA GLY A 345 2.59 11.27 18.21
C GLY A 345 1.61 11.66 19.32
N ASP A 346 2.09 12.37 20.33
CA ASP A 346 1.29 12.90 21.45
C ASP A 346 0.21 13.86 20.95
N THR A 347 0.57 14.76 20.01
CA THR A 347 -0.37 15.70 19.38
C THR A 347 -1.46 14.96 18.62
N VAL A 348 -1.13 13.92 17.86
CA VAL A 348 -2.10 13.08 17.13
C VAL A 348 -3.04 12.37 18.10
N LEU A 349 -2.53 11.76 19.17
CA LEU A 349 -3.37 11.09 20.17
C LEU A 349 -4.32 12.07 20.87
N ARG A 350 -3.81 13.19 21.39
CA ARG A 350 -4.65 14.21 22.05
C ARG A 350 -5.70 14.77 21.09
N THR A 351 -5.32 15.07 19.85
CA THR A 351 -6.25 15.59 18.84
C THR A 351 -7.34 14.58 18.45
N LEU A 352 -7.03 13.28 18.43
CA LEU A 352 -7.96 12.22 18.04
C LEU A 352 -9.01 11.89 19.12
N PHE A 353 -8.74 12.25 20.39
CA PHE A 353 -9.58 11.92 21.55
C PHE A 353 -10.25 13.11 22.24
N GLY A 354 -9.78 14.35 21.97
CA GLY A 354 -10.34 15.60 22.53
C GLY A 354 -9.79 15.99 23.90
#